data_AF-A0A2K6M4L4-F1
#
_entry.id   AF-A0A2K6M4L4-F1
#
_cell.length_a   1.000
_cell.length_b   1.000
_cell.length_c   1.000
_cell.angle_alpha   90.00
_cell.angle_beta   90.00
_cell.angle_gamma   90.00
#
_symmetry.space_group_name_H-M   'P 1'
#
loop_
_entity.id
_entity.type
_entity.pdbx_description
1 polymer ?
#
loop_
_entity_poly.entity_id
_entity_poly.type
_entity_poly.pdbx_seq_one_letter_code
_entity_poly.pdbx_strand_id
1 'polypeptide(L)'
;MSTVKEQLIEKLIEDDKNSQCKITVVGTGAVGMACAISILLKDLADELALVDVASDKLKGEMMDLQHGSLFFSTSKITSGTDYSVSANSRIVIVTAGARQQEGETRLALVQRNVTIMKSIIPAIVHYSPDCKILVVSNPVDILTYVVWKISGLPITRVIGSGCNLDSARFRYLIGEKLGVHPTSCHGWIIGEHGDSSVPLWSGVNVAGVALKTLDPKLGTDSDKEHWKNIHKQVIQRDYME
;
A
#
# COMPACT_ATOMS: atom_id res chain seq x y z
N MET A 1 45.39 17.32 -12.75
CA MET A 1 45.31 15.93 -13.26
C MET A 1 43.84 15.62 -13.48
N SER A 2 43.47 15.08 -14.64
CA SER A 2 42.09 14.66 -14.92
C SER A 2 41.68 13.51 -13.99
N THR A 3 40.42 13.48 -13.59
CA THR A 3 39.88 12.39 -12.76
C THR A 3 39.70 11.10 -13.59
N VAL A 4 39.61 9.95 -12.92
CA VAL A 4 39.32 8.65 -13.60
C VAL A 4 38.00 8.73 -14.39
N LYS A 5 36.99 9.44 -13.87
CA LYS A 5 35.69 9.62 -14.54
C LYS A 5 35.86 10.38 -15.87
N GLU A 6 36.63 11.47 -15.87
CA GLU A 6 36.88 12.28 -17.07
C GLU A 6 37.71 11.53 -18.12
N GLN A 7 38.54 10.57 -17.71
CA GLN A 7 39.31 9.74 -18.65
C GLN A 7 38.48 8.60 -19.24
N LEU A 8 37.50 8.08 -18.51
CA LEU A 8 36.69 6.93 -18.91
C LEU A 8 35.40 7.32 -19.64
N ILE A 9 34.77 8.44 -19.25
CA ILE A 9 33.43 8.83 -19.68
C ILE A 9 33.46 10.23 -20.30
N GLU A 10 33.08 10.31 -21.57
CA GLU A 10 32.78 11.58 -22.25
C GLU A 10 31.32 11.97 -22.01
N LYS A 11 31.09 13.14 -21.40
CA LYS A 11 29.74 13.65 -21.14
C LYS A 11 29.17 14.31 -22.39
N LEU A 12 28.26 13.61 -23.08
CA LEU A 12 27.64 14.10 -24.31
C LEU A 12 26.53 15.14 -24.06
N ILE A 13 25.76 14.96 -22.98
CA ILE A 13 24.63 15.82 -22.60
C ILE A 13 24.57 15.97 -21.07
N GLU A 14 23.80 16.94 -20.58
CA GLU A 14 23.49 17.04 -19.16
C GLU A 14 22.50 15.96 -18.72
N ASP A 15 22.71 15.42 -17.51
CA ASP A 15 21.83 14.40 -16.94
C ASP A 15 20.44 14.99 -16.66
N ASP A 16 19.39 14.34 -17.16
CA ASP A 16 18.04 14.66 -16.70
C ASP A 16 17.90 14.20 -15.24
N LYS A 17 17.63 15.17 -14.37
CA LYS A 17 17.54 14.91 -12.92
C LYS A 17 16.15 14.48 -12.49
N ASN A 18 15.15 14.62 -13.37
CA ASN A 18 13.77 14.33 -13.05
C ASN A 18 13.42 12.88 -13.43
N SER A 19 13.02 12.11 -12.42
CA SER A 19 12.43 10.80 -12.66
C SER A 19 11.05 10.94 -13.35
N GLN A 20 10.75 9.98 -14.22
CA GLN A 20 9.48 9.91 -14.93
C GLN A 20 8.43 9.13 -14.13
N CYS A 21 8.86 8.13 -13.37
CA CYS A 21 8.04 7.15 -12.66
C CYS A 21 8.39 7.05 -11.17
N LYS A 22 8.62 8.19 -10.51
CA LYS A 22 8.98 8.24 -9.09
C LYS A 22 7.85 7.76 -8.18
N ILE A 23 8.19 6.91 -7.21
CA ILE A 23 7.30 6.51 -6.12
C ILE A 23 7.91 6.92 -4.77
N THR A 24 7.10 7.51 -3.89
CA THR A 24 7.49 7.78 -2.50
C THR A 24 6.74 6.85 -1.55
N VAL A 25 7.44 6.29 -0.57
CA VAL A 25 6.85 5.59 0.58
C VAL A 25 7.09 6.42 1.83
N VAL A 26 5.99 6.80 2.50
CA VAL A 26 6.01 7.55 3.75
C VAL A 26 5.73 6.59 4.90
N GLY A 27 6.69 6.48 5.82
CA GLY A 27 6.77 5.47 6.87
C GLY A 27 7.66 4.30 6.45
N THR A 28 8.74 4.03 7.19
CA THR A 28 9.64 2.87 7.01
C THR A 28 9.43 1.81 8.08
N GLY A 29 8.18 1.65 8.53
CA GLY A 29 7.74 0.49 9.30
C GLY A 29 7.73 -0.79 8.45
N ALA A 30 7.35 -1.92 9.05
CA ALA A 30 7.28 -3.21 8.34
C ALA A 30 6.41 -3.14 7.07
N VAL A 31 5.24 -2.48 7.14
CA VAL A 31 4.36 -2.28 5.98
C VAL A 31 5.05 -1.45 4.90
N GLY A 32 5.65 -0.31 5.27
CA GLY A 32 6.36 0.56 4.34
C GLY A 32 7.50 -0.14 3.62
N MET A 33 8.32 -0.90 4.35
CA MET A 33 9.42 -1.67 3.76
C MET A 33 8.94 -2.82 2.89
N ALA A 34 7.86 -3.52 3.27
CA ALA A 34 7.22 -4.54 2.43
C ALA A 34 6.68 -3.94 1.12
N CYS A 35 6.10 -2.74 1.17
CA CYS A 35 5.71 -1.99 -0.03
C CYS A 35 6.94 -1.65 -0.88
N ALA A 36 7.98 -1.07 -0.28
CA ALA A 36 9.20 -0.64 -0.98
C ALA A 36 9.88 -1.81 -1.72
N ILE A 37 10.12 -2.94 -1.05
CA ILE A 37 10.76 -4.10 -1.68
C ILE A 37 9.88 -4.71 -2.78
N SER A 38 8.56 -4.77 -2.58
CA SER A 38 7.63 -5.29 -3.59
C SER A 38 7.58 -4.41 -4.85
N ILE A 39 7.76 -3.09 -4.69
CA ILE A 39 7.83 -2.13 -5.79
C ILE A 39 9.13 -2.29 -6.58
N LEU A 40 10.26 -2.43 -5.88
CA LEU A 40 11.57 -2.65 -6.50
C LEU A 40 11.61 -3.96 -7.29
N LEU A 41 11.16 -5.06 -6.69
CA LEU A 41 11.15 -6.38 -7.33
C LEU A 41 10.17 -6.50 -8.52
N LYS A 42 9.28 -5.53 -8.68
CA LYS A 42 8.33 -5.47 -9.81
C LYS A 42 8.70 -4.40 -10.84
N ASP A 43 9.87 -3.76 -10.69
CA ASP A 43 10.38 -2.71 -11.58
C ASP A 43 9.35 -1.59 -11.85
N LEU A 44 8.59 -1.19 -10.82
CA LEU A 44 7.49 -0.22 -10.98
C LEU A 44 7.94 1.24 -10.95
N ALA A 45 9.19 1.51 -10.56
CA ALA A 45 9.74 2.86 -10.40
C ALA A 45 11.18 2.95 -10.92
N ASP A 46 11.51 4.08 -11.53
CA ASP A 46 12.88 4.48 -11.89
C ASP A 46 13.58 5.19 -10.72
N GLU A 47 12.82 5.84 -9.83
CA GLU A 47 13.27 6.42 -8.56
C GLU A 47 12.32 6.05 -7.39
N LEU A 48 12.90 5.57 -6.29
CA LEU A 48 12.19 5.33 -5.03
C LEU A 48 12.67 6.33 -3.97
N ALA A 49 11.73 6.99 -3.29
CA ALA A 49 12.02 7.87 -2.16
C ALA A 49 11.37 7.34 -0.88
N LEU A 50 12.12 7.31 0.22
CA LEU A 50 11.64 6.93 1.55
C LEU A 50 11.60 8.15 2.46
N VAL A 51 10.50 8.35 3.18
CA VAL A 51 10.35 9.43 4.16
C VAL A 51 9.91 8.85 5.48
N ASP A 52 10.65 9.15 6.55
CA ASP A 52 10.29 8.81 7.93
C ASP A 52 10.89 9.85 8.89
N VAL A 53 10.37 9.94 10.11
CA VAL A 53 10.91 10.82 11.16
C VAL A 53 12.12 10.20 11.87
N ALA A 54 12.25 8.87 11.86
CA ALA A 54 13.35 8.14 12.48
C ALA A 54 14.59 8.10 11.57
N SER A 55 15.43 9.13 11.61
CA SER A 55 16.58 9.32 10.70
C SER A 55 17.52 8.12 10.58
N ASP A 56 17.89 7.51 11.71
CA ASP A 56 18.88 6.44 11.73
C ASP A 56 18.33 5.17 11.11
N LYS A 57 17.08 4.84 11.45
CA LYS A 57 16.35 3.72 10.84
C LYS A 57 16.18 3.97 9.34
N LEU A 58 15.69 5.14 8.95
CA LEU A 58 15.47 5.52 7.57
C LEU A 58 16.73 5.37 6.72
N LYS A 59 17.87 5.84 7.22
CA LYS A 59 19.16 5.70 6.54
C LYS A 59 19.59 4.23 6.45
N GLY A 60 19.42 3.46 7.51
CA GLY A 60 19.70 2.02 7.52
C GLY A 60 18.93 1.27 6.44
N GLU A 61 17.60 1.44 6.42
CA GLU A 61 16.70 0.81 5.45
C GLU A 61 17.04 1.22 4.00
N MET A 62 17.33 2.50 3.77
CA MET A 62 17.74 2.99 2.45
C MET A 62 19.05 2.34 1.98
N MET A 63 20.07 2.28 2.84
CA MET A 63 21.36 1.69 2.48
C MET A 63 21.23 0.19 2.18
N ASP A 64 20.40 -0.53 2.94
CA ASP A 64 20.18 -1.96 2.70
C ASP A 64 19.55 -2.21 1.33
N LEU A 65 18.53 -1.42 0.97
CA LEU A 65 17.99 -1.45 -0.38
C LEU A 65 19.06 -1.07 -1.43
N GLN A 66 19.83 -0.01 -1.21
CA GLN A 66 20.89 0.40 -2.15
C GLN A 66 21.95 -0.68 -2.37
N HIS A 67 22.34 -1.44 -1.34
CA HIS A 67 23.26 -2.57 -1.50
C HIS A 67 22.67 -3.68 -2.38
N GLY A 68 21.34 -3.78 -2.42
CA GLY A 68 20.60 -4.66 -3.32
C GLY A 68 20.44 -4.16 -4.76
N SER A 69 20.94 -2.97 -5.12
CA SER A 69 20.70 -2.34 -6.43
C SER A 69 21.16 -3.16 -7.64
N LEU A 70 22.01 -4.17 -7.43
CA LEU A 70 22.39 -5.11 -8.48
C LEU A 70 21.23 -6.04 -8.90
N PHE A 71 20.23 -6.24 -8.04
CA PHE A 71 19.18 -7.25 -8.20
C PHE A 71 17.84 -6.68 -8.68
N PHE A 72 17.74 -5.38 -8.94
CA PHE A 72 16.53 -4.72 -9.43
C PHE A 72 16.89 -3.55 -10.34
N SER A 73 15.93 -3.06 -11.14
CA SER A 73 16.21 -2.08 -12.21
C SER A 73 16.04 -0.62 -11.78
N THR A 74 15.58 -0.36 -10.56
CA THR A 74 15.40 1.00 -10.03
C THR A 74 16.74 1.69 -9.83
N SER A 75 17.02 2.70 -10.66
CA SER A 75 18.32 3.36 -10.75
C SER A 75 18.69 4.23 -9.53
N LYS A 76 17.69 4.69 -8.78
CA LYS A 76 17.89 5.68 -7.72
C LYS A 76 16.98 5.41 -6.53
N ILE A 77 17.60 5.26 -5.36
CA ILE A 77 16.90 5.14 -4.08
C ILE A 77 17.40 6.27 -3.18
N THR A 78 16.48 7.07 -2.68
CA THR A 78 16.77 8.22 -1.80
C THR A 78 15.95 8.13 -0.53
N SER A 79 16.42 8.79 0.52
CA SER A 79 15.64 8.95 1.74
C SER A 79 15.91 10.27 2.44
N GLY A 80 14.95 10.74 3.23
CA GLY A 80 15.10 11.95 4.02
C GLY A 80 13.94 12.16 4.99
N THR A 81 14.21 12.85 6.09
CA THR A 81 13.17 13.34 7.01
C THR A 81 12.43 14.55 6.44
N ASP A 82 13.11 15.31 5.55
CA ASP A 82 12.54 16.43 4.81
C ASP A 82 11.81 15.93 3.55
N TYR A 83 10.59 16.43 3.33
CA TYR A 83 9.74 16.01 2.22
C TYR A 83 10.22 16.45 0.83
N SER A 84 11.24 17.30 0.73
CA SER A 84 11.87 17.66 -0.55
C SER A 84 12.39 16.45 -1.32
N VAL A 85 12.79 15.39 -0.61
CA VAL A 85 13.19 14.11 -1.25
C VAL A 85 12.03 13.44 -2.00
N SER A 86 10.78 13.78 -1.66
CA SER A 86 9.56 13.28 -2.30
C SER A 86 9.11 14.09 -3.52
N ALA A 87 9.87 15.12 -3.92
CA ALA A 87 9.49 15.98 -5.04
C ALA A 87 9.34 15.21 -6.35
N ASN A 88 8.33 15.61 -7.13
CA ASN A 88 7.97 15.05 -8.45
C ASN A 88 7.53 13.57 -8.45
N SER A 89 7.00 13.08 -7.33
CA SER A 89 6.44 11.74 -7.24
C SER A 89 5.14 11.58 -8.03
N ARG A 90 5.03 10.48 -8.79
CA ARG A 90 3.79 10.10 -9.47
C ARG A 90 2.81 9.43 -8.52
N ILE A 91 3.34 8.62 -7.60
CA ILE A 91 2.57 7.95 -6.56
C ILE A 91 3.26 8.17 -5.22
N VAL A 92 2.47 8.53 -4.20
CA VAL A 92 2.92 8.62 -2.82
C VAL A 92 2.10 7.67 -1.96
N ILE A 93 2.78 6.69 -1.37
CA ILE A 93 2.17 5.65 -0.53
C ILE A 93 2.36 6.04 0.92
N VAL A 94 1.25 6.23 1.63
CA VAL A 94 1.27 6.66 3.04
C VAL A 94 0.97 5.45 3.93
N THR A 95 2.02 4.97 4.59
CA THR A 95 1.98 3.85 5.55
C THR A 95 2.27 4.32 6.99
N ALA A 96 2.72 5.56 7.15
CA ALA A 96 2.98 6.18 8.44
C ALA A 96 1.70 6.29 9.28
N GLY A 97 1.76 5.85 10.52
CA GLY A 97 0.65 5.92 11.46
C GLY A 97 1.04 5.34 12.82
N ALA A 98 0.32 5.77 13.84
CA ALA A 98 0.31 5.13 15.13
C ALA A 98 -0.40 3.76 15.04
N ARG A 99 0.13 2.80 15.80
CA ARG A 99 -0.55 1.53 16.09
C ARG A 99 -1.47 1.72 17.29
N GLN A 100 -2.54 0.93 17.33
CA GLN A 100 -3.43 0.87 18.48
C GLN A 100 -2.66 0.41 19.71
N GLN A 101 -2.79 1.15 20.81
CA GLN A 101 -2.24 0.74 22.10
C GLN A 101 -3.26 -0.08 22.89
N GLU A 102 -2.77 -0.91 23.82
CA GLU A 102 -3.64 -1.70 24.68
C GLU A 102 -4.55 -0.78 25.51
N GLY A 103 -5.87 -1.01 25.46
CA GLY A 103 -6.88 -0.16 26.10
C GLY A 103 -7.21 1.14 25.35
N GLU A 104 -6.57 1.44 24.22
CA GLU A 104 -6.86 2.62 23.41
C GLU A 104 -8.17 2.46 22.63
N THR A 105 -9.03 3.48 22.69
CA THR A 105 -10.28 3.50 21.91
C THR A 105 -9.99 3.70 20.42
N ARG A 106 -10.84 3.13 19.55
CA ARG A 106 -10.75 3.34 18.09
C ARG A 106 -10.75 4.83 17.72
N LEU A 107 -11.55 5.64 18.42
CA LEU A 107 -11.62 7.09 18.20
C LEU A 107 -10.31 7.81 18.54
N ALA A 108 -9.66 7.44 19.65
CA ALA A 108 -8.37 8.01 20.03
C ALA A 108 -7.28 7.69 19.00
N LEU A 109 -7.23 6.44 18.51
CA LEU A 109 -6.33 6.03 17.43
C LEU A 109 -6.54 6.85 16.15
N VAL A 110 -7.81 7.01 15.73
CA VAL A 110 -8.18 7.85 14.58
C VAL A 110 -7.65 9.27 14.77
N GLN A 111 -7.88 9.88 15.94
CA GLN A 111 -7.46 11.25 16.23
C GLN A 111 -5.93 11.43 16.13
N ARG A 112 -5.15 10.47 16.63
CA ARG A 112 -3.69 10.47 16.50
C ARG A 112 -3.27 10.38 15.04
N ASN A 113 -3.86 9.45 14.29
CA ASN A 113 -3.52 9.28 12.87
C ASN A 113 -3.97 10.48 12.02
N VAL A 114 -5.10 11.10 12.31
CA VAL A 114 -5.50 12.38 11.69
C VAL A 114 -4.47 13.47 11.95
N THR A 115 -3.93 13.56 13.17
CA THR A 115 -2.90 14.54 13.53
C THR A 115 -1.60 14.30 12.75
N ILE A 116 -1.21 13.03 12.59
CA ILE A 116 -0.08 12.63 11.74
C ILE A 116 -0.36 13.01 10.28
N MET A 117 -1.55 12.70 9.73
CA MET A 117 -1.89 13.08 8.35
C MET A 117 -1.85 14.61 8.13
N LYS A 118 -2.22 15.41 9.12
CA LYS A 118 -2.15 16.88 9.04
C LYS A 118 -0.72 17.40 8.95
N SER A 119 0.29 16.70 9.49
CA SER A 119 1.68 17.10 9.33
C SER A 119 2.31 16.58 8.03
N ILE A 120 1.86 15.42 7.55
CA ILE A 120 2.44 14.73 6.39
C ILE A 120 1.88 15.27 5.06
N ILE A 121 0.55 15.31 4.92
CA ILE A 121 -0.10 15.49 3.61
C ILE A 121 0.17 16.87 2.97
N PRO A 122 0.13 18.01 3.70
CA PRO A 122 0.42 19.31 3.08
C PRO A 122 1.83 19.38 2.47
N ALA A 123 2.82 18.77 3.12
CA ALA A 123 4.19 18.73 2.62
C ALA A 123 4.31 17.87 1.35
N ILE A 124 3.64 16.71 1.31
CA ILE A 124 3.57 15.87 0.10
C ILE A 124 2.99 16.65 -1.08
N VAL A 125 1.84 17.30 -0.89
CA VAL A 125 1.17 18.04 -1.97
C VAL A 125 1.98 19.25 -2.41
N HIS A 126 2.73 19.88 -1.50
CA HIS A 126 3.65 20.96 -1.85
C HIS A 126 4.74 20.51 -2.82
N TYR A 127 5.38 19.37 -2.57
CA TYR A 127 6.49 18.88 -3.39
C TYR A 127 6.04 18.04 -4.60
N SER A 128 4.83 17.47 -4.55
CA SER A 128 4.26 16.60 -5.57
C SER A 128 2.78 16.89 -5.81
N PRO A 129 2.44 18.08 -6.35
CA PRO A 129 1.04 18.51 -6.51
C PRO A 129 0.24 17.64 -7.49
N ASP A 130 0.93 16.92 -8.38
CA ASP A 130 0.32 16.04 -9.38
C ASP A 130 0.30 14.56 -9.04
N CYS A 131 0.70 14.19 -7.82
CA CYS A 131 0.73 12.79 -7.43
C CYS A 131 -0.66 12.17 -7.24
N LYS A 132 -0.70 10.84 -7.29
CA LYS A 132 -1.75 10.05 -6.64
C LYS A 132 -1.28 9.67 -5.24
N ILE A 133 -2.15 9.77 -4.26
CA ILE A 133 -1.89 9.34 -2.89
C ILE A 133 -2.59 7.99 -2.66
N LEU A 134 -1.80 6.98 -2.32
CA LEU A 134 -2.28 5.67 -1.88
C LEU A 134 -2.17 5.57 -0.36
N VAL A 135 -3.29 5.61 0.33
CA VAL A 135 -3.36 5.53 1.79
C VAL A 135 -3.43 4.06 2.21
N VAL A 136 -2.52 3.66 3.07
CA VAL A 136 -2.45 2.31 3.66
C VAL A 136 -2.62 2.37 5.18
N SER A 137 -2.28 3.50 5.80
CA SER A 137 -2.44 3.71 7.24
C SER A 137 -3.88 3.48 7.70
N ASN A 138 -4.03 2.83 8.87
CA ASN A 138 -5.33 2.46 9.40
C ASN A 138 -5.90 3.47 10.41
N PRO A 139 -7.25 3.59 10.50
CA PRO A 139 -8.26 2.91 9.69
C PRO A 139 -8.35 3.52 8.28
N VAL A 140 -8.09 2.69 7.26
CA VAL A 140 -7.76 3.18 5.92
C VAL A 140 -8.90 3.94 5.25
N ASP A 141 -10.16 3.53 5.45
CA ASP A 141 -11.30 4.19 4.80
C ASP A 141 -11.49 5.63 5.33
N ILE A 142 -11.41 5.80 6.65
CA ILE A 142 -11.52 7.11 7.30
C ILE A 142 -10.31 7.97 6.97
N LEU A 143 -9.10 7.40 7.02
CA LEU A 143 -7.89 8.16 6.73
C LEU A 143 -7.79 8.55 5.26
N THR A 144 -8.32 7.74 4.34
CA THR A 144 -8.45 8.11 2.92
C THR A 144 -9.32 9.35 2.76
N TYR A 145 -10.46 9.41 3.44
CA TYR A 145 -11.31 10.60 3.46
C TYR A 145 -10.58 11.81 4.05
N VAL A 146 -9.89 11.64 5.17
CA VAL A 146 -9.12 12.71 5.83
C VAL A 146 -8.02 13.25 4.92
N VAL A 147 -7.25 12.37 4.30
CA VAL A 147 -6.20 12.71 3.34
C VAL A 147 -6.78 13.45 2.14
N TRP A 148 -7.93 13.02 1.62
CA TRP A 148 -8.63 13.75 0.55
C TRP A 148 -8.99 15.18 0.97
N LYS A 149 -9.55 15.36 2.17
CA LYS A 149 -9.90 16.69 2.67
C LYS A 149 -8.69 17.58 2.91
N ILE A 150 -7.59 17.05 3.45
CA ILE A 150 -6.39 17.83 3.76
C ILE A 150 -5.59 18.16 2.48
N SER A 151 -5.50 17.22 1.55
CA SER A 151 -4.70 17.38 0.33
C SER A 151 -5.27 18.40 -0.65
N GLY A 152 -6.60 18.58 -0.66
CA GLY A 152 -7.27 19.41 -1.66
C GLY A 152 -7.23 18.82 -3.08
N LEU A 153 -6.73 17.60 -3.24
CA LEU A 153 -6.67 16.90 -4.53
C LEU A 153 -8.07 16.42 -4.97
N PRO A 154 -8.30 16.22 -6.28
CA PRO A 154 -9.52 15.59 -6.75
C PRO A 154 -9.63 14.16 -6.18
N ILE A 155 -10.86 13.71 -5.94
CA ILE A 155 -11.13 12.38 -5.35
C ILE A 155 -10.49 11.23 -6.15
N THR A 156 -10.32 11.40 -7.46
CA THR A 156 -9.68 10.40 -8.35
C THR A 156 -8.18 10.23 -8.11
N ARG A 157 -7.55 11.11 -7.32
CA ARG A 157 -6.12 11.06 -6.96
C ARG A 157 -5.87 10.58 -5.53
N VAL A 158 -6.90 10.32 -4.72
CA VAL A 158 -6.75 9.83 -3.35
C VAL A 158 -7.44 8.48 -3.21
N ILE A 159 -6.65 7.45 -2.99
CA ILE A 159 -7.07 6.05 -3.05
C ILE A 159 -6.68 5.39 -1.74
N GLY A 160 -7.61 4.69 -1.10
CA GLY A 160 -7.30 3.80 0.02
C GLY A 160 -6.95 2.41 -0.49
N SER A 161 -6.04 1.70 0.18
CA SER A 161 -5.78 0.28 -0.12
C SER A 161 -7.04 -0.57 0.10
N GLY A 162 -7.85 -0.21 1.10
CA GLY A 162 -9.18 -0.76 1.36
C GLY A 162 -9.23 -2.28 1.34
N CYS A 163 -10.35 -2.82 0.84
CA CYS A 163 -10.61 -4.26 0.78
C CYS A 163 -9.84 -5.03 -0.32
N ASN A 164 -8.77 -4.46 -0.90
CA ASN A 164 -7.98 -5.19 -1.89
C ASN A 164 -7.30 -6.41 -1.27
N LEU A 165 -6.74 -6.25 -0.06
CA LEU A 165 -6.12 -7.35 0.68
C LEU A 165 -7.16 -8.35 1.18
N ASP A 166 -8.29 -7.88 1.71
CA ASP A 166 -9.41 -8.73 2.14
C ASP A 166 -9.92 -9.61 0.98
N SER A 167 -10.09 -9.03 -0.20
CA SER A 167 -10.50 -9.76 -1.40
C SER A 167 -9.43 -10.76 -1.85
N ALA A 168 -8.14 -10.42 -1.76
CA ALA A 168 -7.06 -11.36 -2.05
C ALA A 168 -7.04 -12.54 -1.07
N ARG A 169 -7.21 -12.29 0.24
CA ARG A 169 -7.35 -13.32 1.28
C ARG A 169 -8.59 -14.18 1.07
N PHE A 170 -9.71 -13.56 0.73
CA PHE A 170 -10.96 -14.26 0.43
C PHE A 170 -10.77 -15.23 -0.74
N ARG A 171 -10.15 -14.78 -1.83
CA ARG A 171 -9.82 -15.61 -3.00
C ARG A 171 -8.80 -16.70 -2.68
N TYR A 172 -7.83 -16.42 -1.81
CA TYR A 172 -6.90 -17.42 -1.29
C TYR A 172 -7.63 -18.57 -0.58
N LEU A 173 -8.50 -18.25 0.38
CA LEU A 173 -9.23 -19.24 1.17
C LEU A 173 -10.27 -20.02 0.34
N ILE A 174 -10.91 -19.36 -0.64
CA ILE A 174 -11.76 -20.06 -1.62
C ILE A 174 -10.92 -21.06 -2.43
N GLY A 175 -9.75 -20.63 -2.90
CA GLY A 175 -8.83 -21.47 -3.66
C GLY A 175 -8.32 -22.66 -2.87
N GLU A 176 -7.95 -22.46 -1.60
CA GLU A 176 -7.55 -23.50 -0.67
C GLU A 176 -8.67 -24.54 -0.48
N LYS A 177 -9.93 -24.08 -0.29
CA LYS A 177 -11.08 -24.98 -0.13
C LYS A 177 -11.41 -25.77 -1.39
N LEU A 178 -11.22 -25.19 -2.58
CA LEU A 178 -11.57 -25.81 -3.86
C LEU A 178 -10.41 -26.54 -4.55
N GLY A 179 -9.18 -26.41 -4.05
CA GLY A 179 -7.98 -26.90 -4.73
C GLY A 179 -7.69 -26.15 -6.04
N VAL A 180 -8.07 -24.87 -6.14
CA VAL A 180 -7.92 -24.04 -7.33
C VAL A 180 -7.04 -22.83 -6.99
N HIS A 181 -6.12 -22.47 -7.89
CA HIS A 181 -5.25 -21.31 -7.64
C HIS A 181 -6.08 -20.01 -7.52
N PRO A 182 -5.74 -19.08 -6.60
CA PRO A 182 -6.55 -17.87 -6.35
C PRO A 182 -6.73 -16.95 -7.57
N THR A 183 -5.86 -17.06 -8.58
CA THR A 183 -6.01 -16.34 -9.85
C THR A 183 -7.26 -16.77 -10.62
N SER A 184 -7.75 -18.00 -10.41
CA SER A 184 -8.94 -18.58 -11.04
C SER A 184 -10.16 -18.62 -10.11
N CYS A 185 -10.01 -18.16 -8.86
CA CYS A 185 -11.10 -17.97 -7.92
C CYS A 185 -11.48 -16.50 -7.88
N HIS A 186 -12.74 -16.19 -8.17
CA HIS A 186 -13.26 -14.83 -8.20
C HIS A 186 -14.23 -14.62 -7.06
N GLY A 187 -14.01 -13.55 -6.29
CA GLY A 187 -14.83 -13.17 -5.15
C GLY A 187 -14.36 -11.82 -4.63
N TRP A 188 -15.29 -11.05 -4.06
CA TRP A 188 -15.05 -9.66 -3.67
C TRP A 188 -15.51 -9.44 -2.23
N ILE A 189 -14.64 -8.82 -1.45
CA ILE A 189 -14.97 -8.19 -0.18
C ILE A 189 -15.06 -6.69 -0.45
N ILE A 190 -16.14 -6.05 0.00
CA ILE A 190 -16.36 -4.60 -0.15
C ILE A 190 -16.74 -3.96 1.18
N GLY A 191 -16.85 -2.63 1.22
CA GLY A 191 -17.23 -1.88 2.41
C GLY A 191 -16.01 -1.42 3.20
N GLU A 192 -16.12 -1.46 4.53
CA GLU A 192 -15.02 -1.16 5.45
C GLU A 192 -13.92 -2.24 5.33
N HIS A 193 -12.65 -1.83 5.31
CA HIS A 193 -11.54 -2.74 5.60
C HIS A 193 -11.54 -3.05 7.10
N GLY A 194 -11.96 -4.26 7.47
CA GLY A 194 -12.08 -4.73 8.85
C GLY A 194 -13.41 -5.43 9.15
N ASP A 195 -13.89 -5.26 10.38
CA ASP A 195 -14.99 -6.06 10.95
C ASP A 195 -16.30 -5.97 10.18
N SER A 196 -16.63 -4.79 9.63
CA SER A 196 -17.89 -4.57 8.91
C SER A 196 -17.77 -4.81 7.40
N SER A 197 -16.69 -5.45 6.95
CA SER A 197 -16.50 -5.83 5.56
C SER A 197 -17.61 -6.79 5.08
N VAL A 198 -17.96 -6.70 3.80
CA VAL A 198 -19.11 -7.41 3.21
C VAL A 198 -18.65 -8.36 2.10
N PRO A 199 -18.80 -9.69 2.29
CA PRO A 199 -18.53 -10.66 1.24
C PRO A 199 -19.69 -10.71 0.23
N LEU A 200 -19.39 -10.43 -1.05
CA LEU A 200 -20.38 -10.47 -2.13
C LEU A 200 -20.57 -11.90 -2.67
N TRP A 201 -21.24 -12.75 -1.88
CA TRP A 201 -21.49 -14.16 -2.22
C TRP A 201 -22.14 -14.38 -3.58
N SER A 202 -22.99 -13.45 -4.03
CA SER A 202 -23.64 -13.50 -5.35
C SER A 202 -22.66 -13.43 -6.53
N GLY A 203 -21.49 -12.81 -6.33
CA GLY A 203 -20.45 -12.66 -7.36
C GLY A 203 -19.36 -13.73 -7.30
N VAL A 204 -19.41 -14.64 -6.32
CA VAL A 204 -18.36 -15.66 -6.16
C VAL A 204 -18.49 -16.71 -7.25
N ASN A 205 -17.42 -16.90 -8.03
CA ASN A 205 -17.41 -17.81 -9.17
C ASN A 205 -16.02 -18.39 -9.47
N VAL A 206 -16.00 -19.52 -10.17
CA VAL A 206 -14.82 -20.11 -10.80
C VAL A 206 -15.16 -20.33 -12.27
N ALA A 207 -14.31 -19.83 -13.17
CA ALA A 207 -14.54 -19.87 -14.62
C ALA A 207 -15.95 -19.37 -15.06
N GLY A 208 -16.48 -18.36 -14.36
CA GLY A 208 -17.80 -17.79 -14.64
C GLY A 208 -18.98 -18.58 -14.06
N VAL A 209 -18.76 -19.77 -13.46
CA VAL A 209 -19.82 -20.54 -12.82
C VAL A 209 -20.04 -20.02 -11.40
N ALA A 210 -21.21 -19.42 -11.17
CA ALA A 210 -21.56 -18.82 -9.88
C ALA A 210 -21.79 -19.90 -8.81
N LEU A 211 -21.03 -19.84 -7.72
CA LEU A 211 -21.16 -20.79 -6.61
C LEU A 211 -22.52 -20.69 -5.93
N LYS A 212 -23.10 -19.48 -5.88
CA LYS A 212 -24.44 -19.24 -5.32
C LYS A 212 -25.57 -19.91 -6.12
N THR A 213 -25.35 -20.19 -7.41
CA THR A 213 -26.30 -20.95 -8.24
C THR A 213 -26.21 -22.44 -7.95
N LEU A 214 -25.01 -22.95 -7.68
CA LEU A 214 -24.78 -24.36 -7.31
C LEU A 214 -25.28 -24.66 -5.89
N ASP A 215 -25.00 -23.75 -4.95
CA ASP A 215 -25.56 -23.77 -3.60
C ASP A 215 -26.25 -22.44 -3.28
N PRO A 216 -27.60 -22.38 -3.37
CA PRO A 216 -28.37 -21.20 -2.98
C PRO A 216 -28.16 -20.77 -1.53
N LYS A 217 -27.69 -21.65 -0.65
CA LYS A 217 -27.43 -21.35 0.77
C LYS A 217 -26.02 -20.83 1.05
N LEU A 218 -25.13 -20.79 0.05
CA LEU A 218 -23.75 -20.32 0.18
C LEU A 218 -23.64 -19.01 0.99
N GLY A 219 -22.86 -19.03 2.07
CA GLY A 219 -22.63 -17.84 2.89
C GLY A 219 -23.76 -17.49 3.87
N THR A 220 -24.82 -18.30 3.95
CA THR A 220 -25.85 -18.21 5.01
C THR A 220 -25.49 -19.08 6.20
N ASP A 221 -26.18 -18.91 7.33
CA ASP A 221 -25.98 -19.78 8.51
C ASP A 221 -26.53 -21.21 8.32
N SER A 222 -27.36 -21.42 7.28
CA SER A 222 -27.95 -22.73 6.92
C SER A 222 -27.10 -23.55 5.93
N ASP A 223 -25.95 -22.99 5.52
CA ASP A 223 -24.97 -23.62 4.63
C ASP A 223 -24.27 -24.79 5.35
N LYS A 224 -24.31 -25.98 4.73
CA LYS A 224 -23.70 -27.20 5.28
C LYS A 224 -22.18 -27.19 5.22
N GLU A 225 -21.61 -26.47 4.27
CA GLU A 225 -20.16 -26.35 4.08
C GLU A 225 -19.59 -25.12 4.79
N HIS A 226 -20.44 -24.33 5.45
CA HIS A 226 -20.08 -23.17 6.27
C HIS A 226 -19.18 -22.15 5.56
N TRP A 227 -19.48 -21.81 4.30
CA TRP A 227 -18.69 -20.84 3.52
C TRP A 227 -18.58 -19.47 4.21
N LYS A 228 -19.58 -19.07 5.01
CA LYS A 228 -19.53 -17.86 5.84
C LYS A 228 -18.30 -17.81 6.76
N ASN A 229 -17.76 -18.96 7.17
CA ASN A 229 -16.55 -19.00 8.00
C ASN A 229 -15.29 -18.55 7.25
N ILE A 230 -15.27 -18.61 5.91
CA ILE A 230 -14.17 -18.05 5.12
C ILE A 230 -14.08 -16.53 5.36
N HIS A 231 -15.21 -15.82 5.33
CA HIS A 231 -15.22 -14.38 5.60
C HIS A 231 -14.81 -14.05 7.05
N LYS A 232 -15.24 -14.86 8.02
CA LYS A 232 -14.75 -14.72 9.42
C LYS A 232 -13.23 -14.86 9.53
N GLN A 233 -12.62 -15.78 8.77
CA GLN A 233 -11.17 -15.96 8.72
C GLN A 233 -10.45 -14.78 8.06
N VAL A 234 -11.06 -14.15 7.05
CA VAL A 234 -10.52 -12.91 6.44
C VAL A 234 -10.39 -11.83 7.52
N ILE A 235 -11.46 -11.57 8.28
CA ILE A 235 -11.47 -10.55 9.34
C ILE A 235 -10.52 -10.91 10.50
N GLN A 236 -10.50 -12.17 10.94
CA GLN A 236 -9.71 -12.58 12.11
C GLN A 236 -8.20 -12.44 11.91
N ARG A 237 -7.70 -12.48 10.67
CA ARG A 237 -6.27 -12.31 10.39
C ARG A 237 -5.81 -10.85 10.42
N ASP A 238 -6.70 -9.87 10.29
CA ASP A 238 -6.35 -8.45 10.44
C ASP A 238 -5.87 -8.10 11.86
N TYR A 239 -6.27 -8.88 12.87
CA TYR A 239 -5.89 -8.68 14.26
C TYR A 239 -4.46 -9.15 14.60
N MET A 240 -3.79 -9.85 13.68
CA MET A 240 -2.42 -10.36 13.87
C MET A 240 -1.35 -9.48 13.20
N GLU A 241 -1.73 -8.42 12.49
CA GLU A 241 -0.84 -7.48 11.76
C GLU A 241 -0.78 -6.09 12.43
#